data_AF-A0A0D4C1R3-F1
#
_entry.id   AF-A0A0D4C1R3-F1
#
_cell.length_a   1.000
_cell.length_b   1.000
_cell.length_c   1.000
_cell.angle_alpha   90.00
_cell.angle_beta   90.00
_cell.angle_gamma   90.00
#
_symmetry.space_group_name_H-M   'P 1'
#
loop_
_entity.id
_entity.type
_entity.pdbx_description
1 polymer ?
#
loop_
_entity_poly.entity_id
_entity_poly.type
_entity_poly.pdbx_seq_one_letter_code
_entity_poly.pdbx_strand_id
1 'polypeptide(L)'
;MNSSNSVVLAIGTKKGLWLAQSEDRQHWRVSEPHFFMQEIPSIAIDTRQGCRLMVGVRSEHWGPTVAHSDDLGSTWTEPEEGAIRFAATDDAALERVWQLQPGGAHEPGVVWAGCEPISVWKSTDGGEHFELNRGLWDHPHRSEWGAGFGGAAVHTVLPPTENSERVLVAMSTGGVYRSEDGGTSWQPRNQGISAYFMPDPQPEFGQCVHKIARDAGTASTLYAQNHHGVYRSEDNGDHWGSIADGLPADFGFVMLTHPRRAGTAWVIPIKADGERIPPEGKLAVHRTDDGGSSWKRLDQGLPQFEYNVVLRDAAAVDDAETVGVYFGTRGGSVYASADEGESFSEVLSHLPDVLCVRAAVVQV
;
A
#
# COMPACT_ATOMS: atom_id res chain seq x y z
N MET A 1 -30.05 17.31 -9.78
CA MET A 1 -28.71 17.71 -10.26
C MET A 1 -28.03 16.41 -10.64
N ASN A 2 -27.54 16.26 -11.88
CA ASN A 2 -26.86 15.03 -12.28
C ASN A 2 -25.55 14.94 -11.48
N SER A 3 -25.40 13.92 -10.66
CA SER A 3 -24.13 13.59 -10.01
C SER A 3 -23.08 13.35 -11.08
N SER A 4 -22.02 14.16 -11.14
CA SER A 4 -20.85 13.85 -11.96
C SER A 4 -19.90 12.98 -11.14
N ASN A 5 -19.32 11.96 -11.78
CA ASN A 5 -18.26 11.18 -11.17
C ASN A 5 -16.95 11.98 -11.28
N SER A 6 -16.22 12.06 -10.18
CA SER A 6 -14.87 12.65 -10.13
C SER A 6 -13.91 11.65 -9.49
N VAL A 7 -12.63 11.73 -9.82
CA VAL A 7 -11.57 11.02 -9.09
C VAL A 7 -10.98 11.95 -8.04
N VAL A 8 -10.91 11.47 -6.81
CA VAL A 8 -10.07 12.03 -5.75
C VAL A 8 -8.74 11.29 -5.76
N LEU A 9 -7.64 12.02 -5.81
CA LEU A 9 -6.28 11.55 -5.60
C LEU A 9 -5.73 12.18 -4.33
N ALA A 10 -5.55 11.37 -3.29
CA ALA A 10 -4.99 11.77 -2.01
C ALA A 10 -3.49 11.46 -1.97
N ILE A 11 -2.67 12.46 -1.62
CA ILE A 11 -1.21 12.43 -1.73
C ILE A 11 -0.62 12.71 -0.34
N GLY A 12 -0.13 11.67 0.33
CA GLY A 12 0.49 11.74 1.63
C GLY A 12 2.00 11.92 1.52
N THR A 13 2.54 12.94 2.18
CA THR A 13 3.96 13.28 2.12
C THR A 13 4.59 13.33 3.50
N LYS A 14 5.90 13.54 3.57
CA LYS A 14 6.62 13.77 4.83
C LYS A 14 6.20 15.04 5.58
N LYS A 15 5.46 15.98 4.95
CA LYS A 15 5.07 17.27 5.58
C LYS A 15 3.62 17.69 5.33
N GLY A 16 2.75 16.76 4.97
CA GLY A 16 1.31 17.03 4.87
C GLY A 16 0.60 16.15 3.84
N LEU A 17 -0.69 16.38 3.74
CA LEU A 17 -1.60 15.74 2.79
C LEU A 17 -2.06 16.78 1.75
N TRP A 18 -2.03 16.40 0.48
CA TRP A 18 -2.67 17.14 -0.60
C TRP A 18 -3.80 16.30 -1.19
N LEU A 19 -4.93 16.94 -1.48
CA LEU A 19 -6.06 16.33 -2.16
C LEU A 19 -6.19 16.95 -3.56
N ALA A 20 -6.15 16.12 -4.59
CA ALA A 20 -6.38 16.51 -5.96
C ALA A 20 -7.71 15.91 -6.45
N GLN A 21 -8.48 16.67 -7.21
CA GLN A 21 -9.75 16.24 -7.79
C GLN A 21 -9.76 16.49 -9.29
N SER A 22 -10.32 15.53 -10.04
CA SER A 22 -10.43 15.64 -11.49
C SER A 22 -11.66 14.90 -12.03
N GLU A 23 -12.31 15.44 -13.06
CA GLU A 23 -13.41 14.77 -13.77
C GLU A 23 -12.90 13.93 -14.96
N ASP A 24 -11.77 14.33 -15.55
CA ASP A 24 -11.19 13.71 -16.75
C ASP A 24 -9.85 12.98 -16.48
N ARG A 25 -9.33 13.08 -15.25
CA ARG A 25 -8.02 12.58 -14.79
C ARG A 25 -6.83 13.21 -15.52
N GLN A 26 -7.03 14.35 -16.17
CA GLN A 26 -5.99 15.13 -16.84
C GLN A 26 -5.83 16.51 -16.21
N HIS A 27 -6.94 17.16 -15.88
CA HIS A 27 -6.95 18.47 -15.24
C HIS A 27 -7.31 18.32 -13.77
N TRP A 28 -6.38 18.71 -12.89
CA TRP A 28 -6.49 18.49 -11.45
C TRP A 28 -6.66 19.81 -10.70
N ARG A 29 -7.68 19.89 -9.87
CA ARG A 29 -7.80 20.91 -8.84
C ARG A 29 -7.16 20.37 -7.57
N VAL A 30 -6.08 21.01 -7.12
CA VAL A 30 -5.31 20.61 -5.95
C VAL A 30 -5.65 21.51 -4.76
N SER A 31 -5.78 20.93 -3.57
CA SER A 31 -5.97 21.64 -2.30
C SER A 31 -4.68 22.31 -1.81
N GLU A 32 -4.83 23.23 -0.86
CA GLU A 32 -3.73 23.58 0.06
C GLU A 32 -3.37 22.35 0.95
N PRO A 33 -2.18 22.32 1.58
CA PRO A 33 -1.81 21.21 2.45
C PRO A 33 -2.71 21.11 3.68
N HIS A 34 -3.23 19.91 3.93
CA HIS A 34 -3.77 19.50 5.22
C HIS A 34 -2.65 18.94 6.09
N PHE A 35 -2.81 19.01 7.41
CA PHE A 35 -1.83 18.48 8.37
C PHE A 35 -0.40 19.00 8.10
N PHE A 36 -0.27 20.29 7.81
CA PHE A 36 1.01 20.89 7.41
C PHE A 36 2.09 20.63 8.46
N MET A 37 3.28 20.23 7.98
CA MET A 37 4.43 19.81 8.81
C MET A 37 4.22 18.54 9.64
N GLN A 38 3.16 17.79 9.36
CA GLN A 38 2.97 16.44 9.90
C GLN A 38 3.17 15.42 8.77
N GLU A 39 3.70 14.26 9.12
CA GLU A 39 3.94 13.20 8.16
C GLU A 39 2.64 12.42 7.92
N ILE A 40 2.36 12.09 6.66
CA ILE A 40 1.18 11.30 6.24
C ILE A 40 1.66 9.97 5.65
N PRO A 41 1.91 8.96 6.51
CA PRO A 41 2.44 7.67 6.09
C PRO A 41 1.45 6.74 5.41
N SER A 42 0.14 6.92 5.65
CA SER A 42 -0.90 6.03 5.12
C SER A 42 -2.19 6.78 4.86
N ILE A 43 -2.88 6.36 3.80
CA ILE A 43 -4.19 6.88 3.40
C ILE A 43 -5.07 5.68 3.02
N ALA A 44 -6.35 5.77 3.36
CA ALA A 44 -7.41 4.94 2.82
C ALA A 44 -8.56 5.82 2.34
N ILE A 45 -9.21 5.39 1.25
CA ILE A 45 -10.47 5.95 0.78
C ILE A 45 -11.48 4.81 0.83
N ASP A 46 -12.50 4.95 1.67
CA ASP A 46 -13.59 4.00 1.78
C ASP A 46 -14.83 4.59 1.11
N THR A 47 -15.34 3.92 0.07
CA THR A 47 -16.52 4.35 -0.70
C THR A 47 -17.75 3.49 -0.41
N ARG A 48 -17.66 2.51 0.52
CA ARG A 48 -18.71 1.51 0.77
C ARG A 48 -19.97 2.10 1.40
N GLN A 49 -19.84 3.19 2.17
CA GLN A 49 -20.94 3.86 2.87
C GLN A 49 -20.88 5.39 2.70
N GLY A 50 -20.68 5.84 1.46
CA GLY A 50 -20.25 7.20 1.17
C GLY A 50 -18.73 7.29 1.14
N CYS A 51 -18.18 8.46 0.81
CA CYS A 51 -16.73 8.65 0.74
C CYS A 51 -16.18 9.10 2.10
N ARG A 52 -15.45 8.20 2.77
CA ARG A 52 -14.66 8.49 3.96
C ARG A 52 -13.17 8.43 3.62
N LEU A 53 -12.47 9.53 3.84
CA LEU A 53 -11.01 9.58 3.81
C LEU A 53 -10.50 9.25 5.21
N MET A 54 -9.54 8.34 5.32
CA MET A 54 -8.82 8.07 6.56
C MET A 54 -7.33 8.25 6.32
N VAL A 55 -6.65 8.91 7.25
CA VAL A 55 -5.24 9.24 7.12
C VAL A 55 -4.51 8.91 8.41
N GLY A 56 -3.47 8.10 8.30
CA GLY A 56 -2.48 8.01 9.35
C GLY A 56 -1.71 9.33 9.39
N VAL A 57 -1.60 9.93 10.56
CA VAL A 57 -0.87 11.18 10.80
C VAL A 57 0.23 10.88 11.80
N ARG A 58 1.45 11.34 11.55
CA ARG A 58 2.56 11.26 12.51
C ARG A 58 3.12 12.65 12.77
N SER A 59 2.89 13.13 13.98
CA SER A 59 3.51 14.34 14.51
C SER A 59 4.82 13.99 15.21
N GLU A 60 5.90 14.70 14.92
CA GLU A 60 7.16 14.56 15.67
C GLU A 60 7.04 15.06 17.13
N HIS A 61 5.98 15.82 17.45
CA HIS A 61 5.72 16.32 18.82
C HIS A 61 4.69 15.50 19.57
N TRP A 62 3.60 15.11 18.92
CA TRP A 62 2.44 14.48 19.57
C TRP A 62 2.31 12.98 19.29
N GLY A 63 3.15 12.43 18.40
CA GLY A 63 3.09 11.02 18.02
C GLY A 63 2.10 10.73 16.88
N PRO A 64 1.82 9.43 16.63
CA PRO A 64 0.94 8.98 15.57
C PRO A 64 -0.53 8.88 16.00
N THR A 65 -1.42 9.09 15.04
CA THR A 65 -2.88 8.95 15.19
C THR A 65 -3.53 8.61 13.84
N VAL A 66 -4.84 8.39 13.82
CA VAL A 66 -5.65 8.31 12.61
C VAL A 66 -6.69 9.41 12.67
N ALA A 67 -6.73 10.24 11.62
CA ALA A 67 -7.80 11.21 11.40
C ALA A 67 -8.66 10.77 10.22
N HIS A 68 -9.91 11.23 10.17
CA HIS A 68 -10.81 10.92 9.09
C HIS A 68 -11.67 12.12 8.68
N SER A 69 -12.22 12.05 7.47
CA SER A 69 -13.08 13.08 6.88
C SER A 69 -14.17 12.43 6.04
N ASP A 70 -15.41 12.87 6.23
CA ASP A 70 -16.60 12.43 5.49
C ASP A 70 -17.11 13.48 4.49
N ASP A 71 -16.35 14.56 4.28
CA ASP A 71 -16.69 15.72 3.45
C ASP A 71 -15.56 16.09 2.47
N LEU A 72 -14.86 15.05 1.99
CA LEU A 72 -13.76 15.13 1.03
C LEU A 72 -12.61 16.05 1.49
N GLY A 73 -12.32 16.03 2.80
CA GLY A 73 -11.20 16.74 3.41
C GLY A 73 -11.50 18.18 3.82
N SER A 74 -12.76 18.61 3.76
CA SER A 74 -13.16 19.97 4.19
C SER A 74 -13.05 20.11 5.71
N THR A 75 -13.41 19.07 6.45
CA THR A 75 -13.20 18.94 7.89
C THR A 75 -12.55 17.60 8.24
N TRP A 76 -11.82 17.57 9.35
CA TRP A 76 -11.11 16.39 9.84
C TRP A 76 -11.43 16.15 11.31
N THR A 77 -11.66 14.90 11.66
CA THR A 77 -11.95 14.44 13.02
C THR A 77 -10.86 13.48 13.47
N GLU A 78 -10.40 13.67 14.69
CA GLU A 78 -9.52 12.75 15.42
C GLU A 78 -10.25 12.26 16.69
N PRO A 79 -10.28 10.95 16.96
CA PRO A 79 -10.87 10.41 18.20
C PRO A 79 -10.16 10.95 19.44
N GLU A 80 -10.92 11.34 20.48
CA GLU A 80 -10.40 12.03 21.68
C GLU A 80 -9.32 11.24 22.44
N GLU A 81 -9.40 9.90 22.42
CA GLU A 81 -8.43 9.01 23.08
C GLU A 81 -7.34 8.47 22.12
N GLY A 82 -7.35 8.90 20.86
CA GLY A 82 -6.52 8.37 19.77
C GLY A 82 -7.06 7.05 19.22
N ALA A 83 -6.98 6.88 17.90
CA ALA A 83 -7.61 5.74 17.22
C ALA A 83 -6.93 4.38 17.51
N ILE A 84 -5.61 4.38 17.69
CA ILE A 84 -4.78 3.18 17.86
C ILE A 84 -3.88 3.36 19.09
N ARG A 85 -4.00 2.47 20.07
CA ARG A 85 -3.22 2.57 21.32
C ARG A 85 -2.93 1.20 21.93
N PHE A 86 -1.65 0.96 22.20
CA PHE A 86 -1.22 -0.20 22.99
C PHE A 86 -1.69 -0.07 24.45
N ALA A 87 -2.09 -1.20 25.05
CA ALA A 87 -2.37 -1.23 26.47
C ALA A 87 -1.07 -1.04 27.26
N ALA A 88 -1.17 -0.52 28.48
CA ALA A 88 0.00 -0.33 29.35
C ALA A 88 0.76 -1.65 29.63
N THR A 89 0.09 -2.79 29.49
CA THR A 89 0.67 -4.14 29.66
C THR A 89 1.47 -4.63 28.45
N ASP A 90 1.34 -3.99 27.28
CA ASP A 90 1.96 -4.44 26.05
C ASP A 90 3.42 -3.98 25.89
N ASP A 91 3.89 -3.08 26.78
CA ASP A 91 5.24 -2.50 26.80
C ASP A 91 5.71 -1.99 25.41
N ALA A 92 4.79 -1.35 24.69
CA ALA A 92 5.00 -0.81 23.36
C ALA A 92 4.22 0.49 23.18
N ALA A 93 4.69 1.32 22.25
CA ALA A 93 3.99 2.51 21.80
C ALA A 93 3.88 2.48 20.28
N LEU A 94 2.78 3.04 19.76
CA LEU A 94 2.63 3.18 18.31
C LEU A 94 3.66 4.20 17.81
N GLU A 95 4.43 3.81 16.80
CA GLU A 95 5.41 4.70 16.16
C GLU A 95 4.87 5.26 14.85
N ARG A 96 4.16 4.42 14.08
CA ARG A 96 3.65 4.77 12.75
C ARG A 96 2.54 3.85 12.27
N VAL A 97 1.49 4.43 11.69
CA VAL A 97 0.45 3.69 10.95
C VAL A 97 0.91 3.56 9.49
N TRP A 98 1.36 2.36 9.11
CA TRP A 98 1.97 2.08 7.81
C TRP A 98 0.96 1.84 6.71
N GLN A 99 -0.20 1.29 7.04
CA GLN A 99 -1.29 1.11 6.08
C GLN A 99 -2.63 1.18 6.80
N LEU A 100 -3.61 1.79 6.15
CA LEU A 100 -5.03 1.67 6.44
C LEU A 100 -5.68 0.97 5.25
N GLN A 101 -6.50 -0.05 5.50
CA GLN A 101 -7.14 -0.85 4.47
C GLN A 101 -8.60 -1.13 4.85
N PRO A 102 -9.57 -0.50 4.16
CA PRO A 102 -10.98 -0.85 4.31
C PRO A 102 -11.21 -2.33 3.99
N GLY A 103 -12.11 -2.97 4.73
CA GLY A 103 -12.55 -4.35 4.47
C GLY A 103 -13.32 -4.50 3.16
N GLY A 104 -13.88 -5.69 2.92
CA GLY A 104 -14.71 -5.93 1.74
C GLY A 104 -16.07 -5.23 1.81
N ALA A 105 -16.82 -5.25 0.70
CA ALA A 105 -18.19 -4.70 0.65
C ALA A 105 -19.17 -5.38 1.63
N HIS A 106 -18.86 -6.62 2.05
CA HIS A 106 -19.62 -7.41 3.02
C HIS A 106 -19.33 -7.01 4.49
N GLU A 107 -18.31 -6.20 4.74
CA GLU A 107 -17.89 -5.75 6.08
C GLU A 107 -17.84 -4.21 6.17
N PRO A 108 -18.93 -3.49 5.82
CA PRO A 108 -18.89 -2.03 5.86
C PRO A 108 -18.56 -1.55 7.29
N GLY A 109 -17.70 -0.55 7.41
CA GLY A 109 -17.17 -0.08 8.69
C GLY A 109 -15.95 -0.85 9.22
N VAL A 110 -15.62 -2.03 8.68
CA VAL A 110 -14.37 -2.71 9.04
C VAL A 110 -13.19 -2.03 8.36
N VAL A 111 -12.17 -1.69 9.13
CA VAL A 111 -10.90 -1.14 8.64
C VAL A 111 -9.75 -1.85 9.34
N TRP A 112 -8.76 -2.30 8.56
CA TRP A 112 -7.55 -2.90 9.10
C TRP A 112 -6.41 -1.88 9.07
N ALA A 113 -5.55 -1.92 10.08
CA ALA A 113 -4.34 -1.11 10.12
C ALA A 113 -3.10 -1.98 10.30
N GLY A 114 -2.10 -1.78 9.44
CA GLY A 114 -0.75 -2.30 9.63
C GLY A 114 0.12 -1.22 10.27
N CYS A 115 0.86 -1.56 11.32
CA CYS A 115 1.53 -0.59 12.18
C CYS A 115 2.98 -0.96 12.52
N GLU A 116 3.68 0.02 13.07
CA GLU A 116 4.99 -0.08 13.72
C GLU A 116 4.87 0.26 15.21
N PRO A 117 5.42 -0.56 16.13
CA PRO A 117 6.10 -1.83 15.88
C PRO A 117 5.18 -2.87 15.23
N ILE A 118 5.76 -3.92 14.63
CA ILE A 118 5.06 -4.96 13.86
C ILE A 118 3.77 -5.41 14.56
N SER A 119 2.64 -4.88 14.09
CA SER A 119 1.32 -5.13 14.67
C SER A 119 0.23 -4.91 13.62
N VAL A 120 -0.88 -5.62 13.82
CA VAL A 120 -2.11 -5.47 13.05
C VAL A 120 -3.22 -5.08 13.99
N TRP A 121 -4.07 -4.17 13.51
CA TRP A 121 -5.21 -3.70 14.24
C TRP A 121 -6.47 -3.76 13.39
N LYS A 122 -7.62 -3.88 14.03
CA LYS A 122 -8.93 -3.94 13.37
C LYS A 122 -9.89 -2.96 14.04
N SER A 123 -10.51 -2.11 13.23
CA SER A 123 -11.67 -1.30 13.58
C SER A 123 -12.92 -1.94 13.00
N THR A 124 -14.06 -1.76 13.68
CA THR A 124 -15.40 -2.16 13.21
C THR A 124 -16.37 -0.98 13.16
N ASP A 125 -15.88 0.24 13.34
CA ASP A 125 -16.66 1.47 13.46
C ASP A 125 -16.17 2.56 12.48
N GLY A 126 -15.61 2.14 11.36
CA GLY A 126 -15.20 3.03 10.27
C GLY A 126 -13.89 3.75 10.52
N GLY A 127 -13.01 3.19 11.35
CA GLY A 127 -11.69 3.72 11.67
C GLY A 127 -11.65 4.67 12.87
N GLU A 128 -12.69 4.69 13.71
CA GLU A 128 -12.71 5.51 14.94
C GLU A 128 -11.88 4.85 16.04
N HIS A 129 -12.06 3.54 16.25
CA HIS A 129 -11.33 2.79 17.27
C HIS A 129 -10.80 1.49 16.69
N PHE A 130 -9.55 1.16 17.03
CA PHE A 130 -8.88 -0.04 16.56
C PHE A 130 -8.45 -0.93 17.72
N GLU A 131 -8.74 -2.22 17.60
CA GLU A 131 -8.32 -3.24 18.55
C GLU A 131 -7.08 -3.99 18.03
N LEU A 132 -6.11 -4.23 18.93
CA LEU A 132 -4.90 -4.97 18.62
C LEU A 132 -5.23 -6.43 18.32
N ASN A 133 -4.76 -6.94 17.17
CA ASN A 133 -4.86 -8.36 16.85
C ASN A 133 -3.87 -9.18 17.71
N ARG A 134 -4.39 -9.77 18.80
CA ARG A 134 -3.61 -10.60 19.73
C ARG A 134 -2.99 -11.82 19.07
N GLY A 135 -3.65 -12.43 18.09
CA GLY A 135 -3.12 -13.59 17.37
C GLY A 135 -1.76 -13.33 16.73
N LEU A 136 -1.56 -12.17 16.11
CA LEU A 136 -0.26 -11.79 15.54
C LEU A 136 0.68 -11.22 16.61
N TRP A 137 0.16 -10.42 17.55
CA TRP A 137 0.96 -9.77 18.59
C TRP A 137 1.60 -10.75 19.59
N ASP A 138 0.93 -11.85 19.88
CA ASP A 138 1.40 -12.90 20.80
C ASP A 138 2.03 -14.08 20.03
N HIS A 139 2.24 -13.93 18.72
CA HIS A 139 2.80 -14.98 17.87
C HIS A 139 4.23 -15.35 18.31
N PRO A 140 4.60 -16.65 18.37
CA PRO A 140 5.92 -17.09 18.83
C PRO A 140 7.11 -16.47 18.08
N HIS A 141 6.97 -16.26 16.76
CA HIS A 141 8.04 -15.66 15.95
C HIS A 141 8.23 -14.15 16.19
N ARG A 142 7.35 -13.47 16.93
CA ARG A 142 7.38 -12.01 17.02
C ARG A 142 8.69 -11.46 17.55
N SER A 143 9.30 -12.12 18.54
CA SER A 143 10.59 -11.71 19.10
C SER A 143 11.76 -11.89 18.12
N GLU A 144 11.56 -12.61 17.02
CA GLU A 144 12.56 -12.90 16.00
C GLU A 144 12.36 -12.09 14.72
N TRP A 145 11.20 -11.43 14.57
CA TRP A 145 11.00 -10.48 13.46
C TRP A 145 11.90 -9.26 13.64
N GLY A 146 12.43 -8.78 12.52
CA GLY A 146 13.41 -7.69 12.49
C GLY A 146 12.87 -6.43 11.83
N ALA A 147 13.67 -5.37 11.92
CA ALA A 147 13.44 -4.15 11.16
C ALA A 147 14.11 -4.25 9.78
N GLY A 148 13.36 -3.96 8.72
CA GLY A 148 13.95 -3.55 7.45
C GLY A 148 14.43 -2.10 7.52
N PHE A 149 15.09 -1.62 6.46
CA PHE A 149 15.52 -0.22 6.37
C PHE A 149 14.40 0.82 6.56
N GLY A 150 13.16 0.42 6.30
CA GLY A 150 12.00 1.30 6.44
C GLY A 150 11.41 1.34 7.85
N GLY A 151 11.79 0.45 8.76
CA GLY A 151 11.12 0.27 10.07
C GLY A 151 10.59 -1.16 10.25
N ALA A 152 10.28 -1.54 11.49
CA ALA A 152 9.75 -2.87 11.83
C ALA A 152 8.22 -2.83 11.77
N ALA A 153 7.66 -3.06 10.58
CA ALA A 153 6.26 -2.80 10.33
C ALA A 153 5.52 -3.91 9.58
N VAL A 154 4.23 -4.03 9.89
CA VAL A 154 3.25 -4.57 8.94
C VAL A 154 2.85 -3.44 8.01
N HIS A 155 3.18 -3.55 6.72
CA HIS A 155 2.89 -2.51 5.72
C HIS A 155 1.90 -2.97 4.65
N THR A 156 1.56 -4.26 4.61
CA THR A 156 0.47 -4.77 3.78
C THR A 156 -0.48 -5.57 4.65
N VAL A 157 -1.76 -5.25 4.59
CA VAL A 157 -2.88 -6.05 5.09
C VAL A 157 -3.82 -6.29 3.91
N LEU A 158 -4.09 -7.55 3.60
CA LEU A 158 -5.12 -7.97 2.67
C LEU A 158 -6.29 -8.52 3.48
N PRO A 159 -7.41 -7.78 3.57
CA PRO A 159 -8.55 -8.17 4.39
C PRO A 159 -9.27 -9.40 3.82
N PRO A 160 -10.20 -9.96 4.62
CA PRO A 160 -11.16 -10.99 4.20
C PRO A 160 -11.87 -10.67 2.88
N THR A 161 -12.23 -11.72 2.16
CA THR A 161 -13.16 -11.65 1.02
C THR A 161 -14.50 -12.23 1.43
N GLU A 162 -15.57 -11.98 0.67
CA GLU A 162 -16.96 -12.29 1.06
C GLU A 162 -17.18 -13.76 1.50
N ASN A 163 -16.38 -14.68 0.99
CA ASN A 163 -16.50 -16.12 1.27
C ASN A 163 -15.33 -16.69 2.08
N SER A 164 -14.55 -15.85 2.77
CA SER A 164 -13.36 -16.30 3.51
C SER A 164 -12.98 -15.34 4.62
N GLU A 165 -12.76 -15.85 5.83
CA GLU A 165 -12.19 -15.08 6.96
C GLU A 165 -10.67 -14.90 6.87
N ARG A 166 -10.08 -15.22 5.70
CA ARG A 166 -8.63 -15.20 5.50
C ARG A 166 -8.10 -13.77 5.50
N VAL A 167 -7.14 -13.52 6.38
CA VAL A 167 -6.37 -12.26 6.42
C VAL A 167 -4.93 -12.58 6.08
N LEU A 168 -4.30 -11.78 5.22
CA LEU A 168 -2.89 -11.92 4.90
C LEU A 168 -2.15 -10.62 5.17
N VAL A 169 -0.96 -10.72 5.73
CA VAL A 169 -0.12 -9.57 6.07
C VAL A 169 1.27 -9.76 5.50
N ALA A 170 1.93 -8.65 5.16
CA ALA A 170 3.34 -8.63 4.76
C ALA A 170 4.14 -7.68 5.62
N MET A 171 5.36 -8.11 5.95
CA MET A 171 6.28 -7.45 6.85
C MET A 171 7.68 -7.31 6.25
N SER A 172 8.36 -6.24 6.63
CA SER A 172 9.73 -5.91 6.28
C SER A 172 10.53 -5.65 7.57
N THR A 173 11.17 -6.63 8.22
CA THR A 173 11.32 -8.04 7.83
C THR A 173 10.44 -8.95 8.68
N GLY A 174 10.20 -10.16 8.17
CA GLY A 174 9.35 -11.18 8.80
C GLY A 174 8.68 -12.03 7.73
N GLY A 175 8.32 -11.41 6.60
CA GLY A 175 7.72 -12.07 5.45
C GLY A 175 6.21 -11.97 5.44
N VAL A 176 5.58 -12.97 4.84
CA VAL A 176 4.13 -13.10 4.67
C VAL A 176 3.58 -13.99 5.77
N TYR A 177 2.50 -13.54 6.41
CA TYR A 177 1.73 -14.35 7.36
C TYR A 177 0.27 -14.37 6.95
N ARG A 178 -0.38 -15.50 7.17
CA ARG A 178 -1.79 -15.71 6.83
C ARG A 178 -2.53 -16.28 8.03
N SER A 179 -3.71 -15.72 8.28
CA SER A 179 -4.73 -16.28 9.15
C SER A 179 -5.85 -16.85 8.30
N GLU A 180 -6.45 -17.96 8.74
CA GLU A 180 -7.66 -18.56 8.15
C GLU A 180 -8.92 -18.30 8.99
N ASP A 181 -8.75 -17.66 10.16
CA ASP A 181 -9.73 -17.59 11.26
C ASP A 181 -9.91 -16.14 11.76
N GLY A 182 -9.95 -15.18 10.83
CA GLY A 182 -10.22 -13.78 11.12
C GLY A 182 -9.12 -13.06 11.91
N GLY A 183 -7.92 -13.63 11.95
CA GLY A 183 -6.76 -13.13 12.68
C GLY A 183 -6.56 -13.75 14.06
N THR A 184 -7.24 -14.84 14.40
CA THR A 184 -7.08 -15.51 15.71
C THR A 184 -5.74 -16.25 15.80
N SER A 185 -5.34 -16.91 14.72
CA SER A 185 -4.05 -17.58 14.56
C SER A 185 -3.40 -17.25 13.22
N TRP A 186 -2.07 -17.30 13.17
CA TRP A 186 -1.29 -16.91 12.00
C TRP A 186 -0.23 -17.96 11.68
N GLN A 187 0.08 -18.11 10.40
CA GLN A 187 1.13 -19.01 9.94
C GLN A 187 1.97 -18.33 8.85
N PRO A 188 3.29 -18.60 8.80
CA PRO A 188 4.16 -18.05 7.76
C PRO A 188 3.84 -18.63 6.38
N ARG A 189 4.01 -17.83 5.33
CA ARG A 189 3.65 -18.13 3.94
C ARG A 189 4.71 -17.65 2.97
N ASN A 190 5.93 -18.14 3.17
CA ASN A 190 7.13 -17.62 2.50
C ASN A 190 7.83 -18.61 1.56
N GLN A 191 7.30 -19.82 1.40
CA GLN A 191 7.99 -20.86 0.62
C GLN A 191 8.19 -20.41 -0.84
N GLY A 192 9.45 -20.32 -1.26
CA GLY A 192 9.84 -19.83 -2.58
C GLY A 192 10.24 -18.35 -2.63
N ILE A 193 9.94 -17.56 -1.58
CA ILE A 193 10.44 -16.19 -1.45
C ILE A 193 11.84 -16.22 -0.82
N SER A 194 12.83 -15.71 -1.56
CA SER A 194 14.22 -15.67 -1.11
C SER A 194 14.47 -14.57 -0.07
N ALA A 195 15.28 -14.88 0.93
CA ALA A 195 15.88 -13.94 1.88
C ALA A 195 17.41 -13.96 1.74
N TYR A 196 17.93 -13.51 0.59
CA TYR A 196 19.36 -13.59 0.24
C TYR A 196 20.35 -13.00 1.27
N PHE A 197 19.87 -12.09 2.13
CA PHE A 197 20.66 -11.46 3.19
C PHE A 197 20.77 -12.32 4.47
N MET A 198 20.06 -13.45 4.53
CA MET A 198 20.11 -14.40 5.66
C MET A 198 21.05 -15.56 5.37
N PRO A 199 21.58 -16.25 6.41
CA PRO A 199 22.46 -17.41 6.23
C PRO A 199 21.80 -18.56 5.45
N ASP A 200 20.54 -18.84 5.74
CA ASP A 200 19.67 -19.66 4.89
C ASP A 200 18.86 -18.70 3.99
N PRO A 201 18.99 -18.78 2.65
CA PRO A 201 18.26 -17.90 1.74
C PRO A 201 16.79 -18.32 1.55
N GLN A 202 16.34 -19.46 2.09
CA GLN A 202 14.95 -19.93 2.02
C GLN A 202 14.39 -20.25 3.42
N PRO A 203 14.47 -19.32 4.39
CA PRO A 203 14.00 -19.56 5.73
C PRO A 203 12.46 -19.59 5.77
N GLU A 204 11.87 -20.20 6.81
CA GLU A 204 10.42 -20.19 7.01
C GLU A 204 9.85 -18.77 7.14
N PHE A 205 10.62 -17.85 7.74
CA PHE A 205 10.28 -16.44 7.93
C PHE A 205 11.55 -15.58 7.93
N GLY A 206 11.36 -14.25 7.87
CA GLY A 206 12.46 -13.27 7.87
C GLY A 206 12.66 -12.56 6.53
N GLN A 207 11.89 -12.93 5.50
CA GLN A 207 11.85 -12.24 4.21
C GLN A 207 11.51 -10.76 4.39
N CYS A 208 12.00 -9.93 3.47
CA CYS A 208 11.75 -8.49 3.45
C CYS A 208 10.79 -8.16 2.31
N VAL A 209 9.53 -8.62 2.45
CA VAL A 209 8.50 -8.41 1.42
C VAL A 209 8.11 -6.95 1.40
N HIS A 210 8.08 -6.29 0.25
CA HIS A 210 7.78 -4.87 0.13
C HIS A 210 6.30 -4.57 -0.13
N LYS A 211 5.61 -5.39 -0.92
CA LYS A 211 4.16 -5.21 -1.14
C LYS A 211 3.54 -6.50 -1.65
N ILE A 212 2.31 -6.79 -1.24
CA ILE A 212 1.48 -7.86 -1.81
C ILE A 212 0.19 -7.26 -2.35
N ALA A 213 -0.26 -7.78 -3.48
CA ALA A 213 -1.56 -7.46 -4.08
C ALA A 213 -2.28 -8.76 -4.50
N ARG A 214 -3.61 -8.72 -4.41
CA ARG A 214 -4.50 -9.85 -4.76
C ARG A 214 -4.98 -9.71 -6.19
N ASP A 215 -4.97 -10.79 -6.96
CA ASP A 215 -5.50 -10.81 -8.31
C ASP A 215 -7.02 -10.61 -8.33
N ALA A 216 -7.55 -10.01 -9.40
CA ALA A 216 -9.00 -9.85 -9.56
C ALA A 216 -9.74 -11.12 -9.98
N GLY A 217 -9.03 -12.09 -10.60
CA GLY A 217 -9.64 -13.33 -11.07
C GLY A 217 -9.96 -14.30 -9.95
N THR A 218 -9.01 -14.54 -9.04
CA THR A 218 -9.21 -15.41 -7.88
C THR A 218 -8.57 -14.85 -6.63
N ALA A 219 -9.25 -15.02 -5.49
CA ALA A 219 -8.71 -14.59 -4.20
C ALA A 219 -7.44 -15.38 -3.77
N SER A 220 -7.17 -16.52 -4.41
CA SER A 220 -5.98 -17.34 -4.15
C SER A 220 -4.74 -16.91 -4.90
N THR A 221 -4.89 -16.13 -5.97
CA THR A 221 -3.76 -15.63 -6.73
C THR A 221 -3.25 -14.33 -6.10
N LEU A 222 -1.97 -14.31 -5.77
CA LEU A 222 -1.29 -13.19 -5.12
C LEU A 222 -0.03 -12.83 -5.91
N TYR A 223 0.30 -11.54 -5.94
CA TYR A 223 1.54 -11.02 -6.46
C TYR A 223 2.32 -10.35 -5.33
N ALA A 224 3.64 -10.50 -5.31
CA ALA A 224 4.50 -9.87 -4.31
C ALA A 224 5.72 -9.23 -4.95
N GLN A 225 6.02 -8.00 -4.55
CA GLN A 225 7.35 -7.41 -4.69
C GLN A 225 8.10 -7.67 -3.38
N ASN A 226 9.25 -8.36 -3.46
CA ASN A 226 10.16 -8.60 -2.34
C ASN A 226 11.36 -7.64 -2.40
N HIS A 227 12.23 -7.66 -1.40
CA HIS A 227 13.52 -6.96 -1.46
C HIS A 227 14.29 -7.35 -2.71
N HIS A 228 14.42 -8.65 -2.99
CA HIS A 228 14.86 -9.15 -4.29
C HIS A 228 13.84 -10.15 -4.80
N GLY A 229 13.36 -9.91 -6.02
CA GLY A 229 12.42 -10.78 -6.69
C GLY A 229 11.00 -10.20 -6.75
N VAL A 230 10.34 -10.53 -7.84
CA VAL A 230 8.91 -10.33 -8.06
C VAL A 230 8.30 -11.72 -8.15
N TYR A 231 7.27 -11.99 -7.35
CA TYR A 231 6.74 -13.33 -7.15
C TYR A 231 5.23 -13.38 -7.40
N ARG A 232 4.76 -14.59 -7.74
CA ARG A 232 3.36 -14.94 -7.83
C ARG A 232 3.07 -16.23 -7.08
N SER A 233 1.93 -16.28 -6.41
CA SER A 233 1.37 -17.50 -5.81
C SER A 233 -0.03 -17.72 -6.39
N GLU A 234 -0.42 -18.98 -6.56
CA GLU A 234 -1.77 -19.39 -7.00
C GLU A 234 -2.60 -20.03 -5.87
N ASP A 235 -1.96 -20.25 -4.72
CA ASP A 235 -2.43 -21.07 -3.60
C ASP A 235 -2.42 -20.30 -2.27
N ASN A 236 -2.83 -19.01 -2.31
CA ASN A 236 -2.93 -18.15 -1.13
C ASN A 236 -1.61 -17.93 -0.38
N GLY A 237 -0.50 -17.92 -1.11
CA GLY A 237 0.84 -17.72 -0.57
C GLY A 237 1.48 -18.98 0.02
N ASP A 238 0.89 -20.17 -0.16
CA ASP A 238 1.54 -21.41 0.27
C ASP A 238 2.85 -21.62 -0.52
N HIS A 239 2.85 -21.38 -1.84
CA HIS A 239 4.04 -21.42 -2.68
C HIS A 239 4.16 -20.18 -3.58
N TRP A 240 5.37 -19.66 -3.71
CA TRP A 240 5.70 -18.51 -4.55
C TRP A 240 6.68 -18.89 -5.65
N GLY A 241 6.34 -18.54 -6.89
CA GLY A 241 7.22 -18.64 -8.05
C GLY A 241 7.71 -17.26 -8.49
N SER A 242 8.99 -17.15 -8.86
CA SER A 242 9.51 -15.90 -9.43
C SER A 242 8.86 -15.62 -10.78
N ILE A 243 8.48 -14.37 -10.99
CA ILE A 243 7.94 -13.80 -12.24
C ILE A 243 8.76 -12.58 -12.68
N ALA A 244 10.00 -12.47 -12.21
CA ALA A 244 10.86 -11.33 -12.49
C ALA A 244 11.49 -11.35 -13.90
N ASP A 245 11.40 -12.47 -14.61
CA ASP A 245 11.98 -12.64 -15.94
C ASP A 245 11.41 -11.59 -16.93
N GLY A 246 12.31 -10.89 -17.63
CA GLY A 246 11.97 -9.80 -18.54
C GLY A 246 11.92 -8.40 -17.91
N LEU A 247 11.97 -8.28 -16.58
CA LEU A 247 12.14 -6.99 -15.91
C LEU A 247 13.60 -6.50 -16.00
N PRO A 248 13.83 -5.17 -16.04
CA PRO A 248 15.18 -4.61 -16.06
C PRO A 248 15.91 -4.70 -14.69
N ALA A 249 15.15 -4.94 -13.62
CA ALA A 249 15.62 -5.20 -12.27
C ALA A 249 14.51 -5.92 -11.49
N ASP A 250 14.88 -6.73 -10.50
CA ASP A 250 13.98 -7.49 -9.63
C ASP A 250 13.79 -6.84 -8.24
N PHE A 251 14.45 -5.70 -8.01
CA PHE A 251 14.28 -4.85 -6.84
C PHE A 251 13.25 -3.75 -7.15
N GLY A 252 12.44 -3.41 -6.16
CA GLY A 252 11.38 -2.39 -6.28
C GLY A 252 10.53 -2.38 -5.01
N PHE A 253 9.58 -1.47 -4.91
CA PHE A 253 8.66 -1.43 -3.76
C PHE A 253 7.20 -1.66 -4.12
N VAL A 254 6.82 -1.30 -5.35
CA VAL A 254 5.43 -1.24 -5.80
C VAL A 254 4.99 -2.59 -6.34
N MET A 255 3.79 -3.01 -5.92
CA MET A 255 3.02 -4.09 -6.54
C MET A 255 1.55 -3.68 -6.55
N LEU A 256 0.97 -3.56 -7.75
CA LEU A 256 -0.44 -3.23 -7.97
C LEU A 256 -1.09 -4.32 -8.81
N THR A 257 -2.36 -4.60 -8.61
CA THR A 257 -3.16 -5.48 -9.46
C THR A 257 -4.33 -4.74 -10.05
N HIS A 258 -4.78 -5.15 -11.23
CA HIS A 258 -5.98 -4.57 -11.83
C HIS A 258 -7.20 -5.00 -11.01
N PRO A 259 -8.12 -4.09 -10.64
CA PRO A 259 -9.29 -4.43 -9.82
C PRO A 259 -10.32 -5.37 -10.48
N ARG A 260 -10.14 -5.73 -11.76
CA ARG A 260 -11.16 -6.40 -12.59
C ARG A 260 -10.59 -7.36 -13.64
N ARG A 261 -9.34 -7.16 -14.11
CA ARG A 261 -8.68 -8.04 -15.08
C ARG A 261 -7.69 -8.97 -14.38
N ALA A 262 -8.00 -10.26 -14.38
CA ALA A 262 -7.10 -11.30 -13.88
C ALA A 262 -5.79 -11.32 -14.65
N GLY A 263 -4.68 -11.62 -13.97
CA GLY A 263 -3.37 -11.71 -14.60
C GLY A 263 -2.71 -10.35 -14.89
N THR A 264 -3.37 -9.24 -14.54
CA THR A 264 -2.81 -7.91 -14.76
C THR A 264 -2.27 -7.30 -13.48
N ALA A 265 -0.98 -6.98 -13.50
CA ALA A 265 -0.28 -6.34 -12.40
C ALA A 265 0.74 -5.31 -12.91
N TRP A 266 1.06 -4.33 -12.07
CA TRP A 266 2.09 -3.33 -12.33
C TRP A 266 3.15 -3.34 -11.23
N VAL A 267 4.40 -3.16 -11.65
CA VAL A 267 5.56 -2.91 -10.79
C VAL A 267 6.31 -1.67 -11.27
N ILE A 268 7.11 -1.07 -10.38
CA ILE A 268 8.00 0.05 -10.72
C ILE A 268 9.41 -0.35 -10.29
N PRO A 269 10.22 -0.94 -11.21
CA PRO A 269 11.55 -1.45 -10.88
C PRO A 269 12.52 -0.35 -10.49
N ILE A 270 13.38 -0.68 -9.54
CA ILE A 270 14.48 0.13 -9.03
C ILE A 270 15.75 -0.70 -9.12
N LYS A 271 16.89 -0.07 -9.40
CA LYS A 271 18.10 -0.78 -9.83
C LYS A 271 18.61 -1.79 -8.80
N ALA A 272 18.73 -1.39 -7.53
CA ALA A 272 19.12 -2.26 -6.43
C ALA A 272 18.81 -1.62 -5.06
N ASP A 273 18.97 -2.39 -3.99
CA ASP A 273 18.90 -1.92 -2.60
C ASP A 273 19.92 -0.83 -2.28
N GLY A 274 21.15 -0.99 -2.81
CA GLY A 274 22.26 -0.04 -2.70
C GLY A 274 22.28 1.05 -3.77
N GLU A 275 21.42 0.96 -4.79
CA GLU A 275 21.31 1.92 -5.89
C GLU A 275 19.82 2.22 -6.14
N ARG A 276 19.21 3.01 -5.23
CA ARG A 276 17.76 3.26 -5.19
C ARG A 276 17.29 4.31 -6.21
N ILE A 277 17.61 4.10 -7.47
CA ILE A 277 17.13 4.88 -8.62
C ILE A 277 16.51 3.94 -9.67
N PRO A 278 15.63 4.42 -10.56
CA PRO A 278 15.18 3.64 -11.70
C PRO A 278 16.37 3.11 -12.53
N PRO A 279 16.29 1.91 -13.13
CA PRO A 279 17.33 1.40 -14.00
C PRO A 279 17.71 2.42 -15.09
N GLU A 280 19.01 2.69 -15.22
CA GLU A 280 19.57 3.71 -16.13
C GLU A 280 19.08 5.15 -15.88
N GLY A 281 18.46 5.43 -14.73
CA GLY A 281 17.78 6.69 -14.43
C GLY A 281 16.51 6.91 -15.24
N LYS A 282 15.93 5.86 -15.86
CA LYS A 282 14.75 5.97 -16.72
C LYS A 282 13.52 5.37 -16.06
N LEU A 283 12.78 6.20 -15.32
CA LEU A 283 11.54 5.80 -14.66
C LEU A 283 10.56 5.17 -15.65
N ALA A 284 10.00 4.02 -15.28
CA ALA A 284 8.97 3.34 -16.05
C ALA A 284 8.13 2.44 -15.15
N VAL A 285 6.84 2.39 -15.44
CA VAL A 285 5.96 1.36 -14.92
C VAL A 285 6.10 0.13 -15.82
N HIS A 286 6.09 -1.07 -15.24
CA HIS A 286 6.06 -2.32 -16.01
C HIS A 286 4.75 -3.04 -15.72
N ARG A 287 3.99 -3.34 -16.76
CA ARG A 287 2.72 -4.06 -16.67
C ARG A 287 2.87 -5.47 -17.22
N THR A 288 2.32 -6.45 -16.53
CA THR A 288 2.01 -7.77 -17.08
C THR A 288 0.51 -7.86 -17.34
N ASP A 289 0.12 -8.61 -18.36
CA ASP A 289 -1.28 -8.97 -18.66
C ASP A 289 -1.48 -10.50 -18.73
N ASP A 290 -0.44 -11.27 -18.38
CA ASP A 290 -0.38 -12.74 -18.48
C ASP A 290 0.17 -13.39 -17.19
N GLY A 291 -0.06 -12.71 -16.07
CA GLY A 291 0.30 -13.19 -14.74
C GLY A 291 1.80 -13.22 -14.46
N GLY A 292 2.57 -12.38 -15.14
CA GLY A 292 4.02 -12.25 -14.96
C GLY A 292 4.86 -13.11 -15.91
N SER A 293 4.24 -13.70 -16.95
CA SER A 293 4.97 -14.43 -17.98
C SER A 293 5.73 -13.49 -18.92
N SER A 294 5.21 -12.27 -19.12
CA SER A 294 5.87 -11.18 -19.83
C SER A 294 5.55 -9.82 -19.22
N TRP A 295 6.43 -8.84 -19.47
CA TRP A 295 6.31 -7.48 -18.97
C TRP A 295 6.45 -6.45 -20.10
N LYS A 296 5.52 -5.50 -20.13
CA LYS A 296 5.54 -4.33 -21.02
C LYS A 296 6.04 -3.12 -20.24
N ARG A 297 7.10 -2.48 -20.76
CA ARG A 297 7.59 -1.20 -20.26
C ARG A 297 6.65 -0.07 -20.69
N LEU A 298 6.29 0.80 -19.75
CA LEU A 298 5.38 1.93 -19.92
C LEU A 298 6.04 3.21 -19.36
N ASP A 299 6.49 4.10 -20.24
CA ASP A 299 7.21 5.32 -19.87
C ASP A 299 6.79 6.56 -20.68
N GLN A 300 5.74 6.46 -21.48
CA GLN A 300 5.24 7.60 -22.25
C GLN A 300 4.76 8.70 -21.30
N GLY A 301 5.29 9.92 -21.49
CA GLY A 301 4.97 11.09 -20.66
C GLY A 301 5.76 11.20 -19.35
N LEU A 302 6.60 10.22 -19.02
CA LEU A 302 7.52 10.28 -17.89
C LEU A 302 8.80 11.05 -18.26
N PRO A 303 9.52 11.62 -17.27
CA PRO A 303 10.74 12.37 -17.53
C PRO A 303 11.84 11.48 -18.13
N GLN A 304 12.70 12.09 -18.94
CA GLN A 304 13.86 11.39 -19.54
C GLN A 304 14.81 10.84 -18.47
N PHE A 305 14.96 11.57 -17.36
CA PHE A 305 15.81 11.19 -16.23
C PHE A 305 15.06 11.37 -14.92
N GLU A 306 15.18 10.38 -14.04
CA GLU A 306 14.68 10.38 -12.68
C GLU A 306 15.69 9.66 -11.77
N TYR A 307 15.96 10.25 -10.62
CA TYR A 307 16.89 9.74 -9.61
C TYR A 307 16.20 9.50 -8.26
N ASN A 308 14.88 9.64 -8.20
CA ASN A 308 14.07 9.37 -7.04
C ASN A 308 13.33 8.04 -7.19
N VAL A 309 13.07 7.41 -6.05
CA VAL A 309 12.36 6.13 -5.96
C VAL A 309 10.87 6.35 -5.73
N VAL A 310 10.05 5.38 -6.15
CA VAL A 310 8.64 5.25 -5.75
C VAL A 310 8.56 4.24 -4.60
N LEU A 311 7.96 4.63 -3.48
CA LEU A 311 7.79 3.79 -2.30
C LEU A 311 6.57 2.87 -2.41
N ARG A 312 6.50 1.88 -1.51
CA ARG A 312 5.53 0.76 -1.52
C ARG A 312 4.08 1.21 -1.72
N ASP A 313 3.68 2.21 -0.94
CA ASP A 313 2.32 2.75 -0.92
C ASP A 313 2.20 4.07 -1.66
N ALA A 314 3.30 4.57 -2.24
CA ALA A 314 3.33 5.75 -3.10
C ALA A 314 2.90 5.41 -4.54
N ALA A 315 2.16 4.32 -4.74
CA ALA A 315 1.46 4.01 -5.96
C ALA A 315 0.07 3.42 -5.66
N ALA A 316 -0.90 3.66 -6.54
CA ALA A 316 -2.25 3.14 -6.44
C ALA A 316 -2.92 3.05 -7.81
N VAL A 317 -4.04 2.32 -7.85
CA VAL A 317 -5.00 2.33 -8.95
C VAL A 317 -6.33 2.90 -8.47
N ASP A 318 -7.12 3.49 -9.39
CA ASP A 318 -8.53 3.82 -9.12
C ASP A 318 -9.46 2.67 -9.53
N ASP A 319 -10.76 2.87 -9.29
CA ASP A 319 -11.84 1.95 -9.64
C ASP A 319 -12.67 2.40 -10.85
N ALA A 320 -12.23 3.41 -11.62
CA ALA A 320 -12.89 3.86 -12.84
C ALA A 320 -12.90 2.76 -13.91
N GLU A 321 -13.85 2.81 -14.86
CA GLU A 321 -14.03 1.78 -15.90
C GLU A 321 -12.72 1.43 -16.64
N THR A 322 -12.05 2.45 -17.18
CA THR A 322 -10.64 2.36 -17.56
C THR A 322 -9.80 2.73 -16.36
N VAL A 323 -9.06 1.78 -15.81
CA VAL A 323 -8.32 1.95 -14.56
C VAL A 323 -7.24 3.03 -14.71
N GLY A 324 -7.23 3.99 -13.80
CA GLY A 324 -6.13 4.93 -13.67
C GLY A 324 -4.99 4.35 -12.84
N VAL A 325 -3.75 4.72 -13.18
CA VAL A 325 -2.54 4.34 -12.44
C VAL A 325 -1.84 5.60 -11.95
N TYR A 326 -1.57 5.66 -10.65
CA TYR A 326 -1.04 6.84 -9.97
C TYR A 326 0.20 6.47 -9.18
N PHE A 327 1.21 7.33 -9.18
CA PHE A 327 2.35 7.16 -8.28
C PHE A 327 3.06 8.48 -7.98
N GLY A 328 3.74 8.52 -6.84
CA GLY A 328 4.56 9.64 -6.39
C GLY A 328 6.00 9.24 -6.10
N THR A 329 6.94 10.10 -6.44
CA THR A 329 8.37 9.89 -6.19
C THR A 329 8.79 10.55 -4.88
N ARG A 330 9.88 10.05 -4.29
CA ARG A 330 10.51 10.72 -3.14
C ARG A 330 11.06 12.11 -3.44
N GLY A 331 11.14 12.47 -4.73
CA GLY A 331 11.52 13.81 -5.21
C GLY A 331 10.37 14.80 -5.23
N GLY A 332 9.14 14.37 -4.91
CA GLY A 332 7.99 15.25 -4.80
C GLY A 332 7.17 15.42 -6.08
N SER A 333 7.39 14.59 -7.10
CA SER A 333 6.54 14.54 -8.31
C SER A 333 5.49 13.45 -8.19
N VAL A 334 4.27 13.73 -8.65
CA VAL A 334 3.13 12.80 -8.69
C VAL A 334 2.62 12.72 -10.13
N TYR A 335 2.47 11.48 -10.62
CA TYR A 335 2.03 11.19 -11.98
C TYR A 335 0.71 10.45 -11.97
N ALA A 336 -0.11 10.70 -12.98
CA ALA A 336 -1.38 10.01 -13.24
C ALA A 336 -1.44 9.53 -14.68
N SER A 337 -1.97 8.32 -14.84
CA SER A 337 -2.44 7.75 -16.10
C SER A 337 -3.95 7.50 -15.99
N ALA A 338 -4.68 7.77 -17.06
CA ALA A 338 -6.12 7.48 -17.19
C ALA A 338 -6.40 6.27 -18.11
N ASP A 339 -5.35 5.57 -18.52
CA ASP A 339 -5.33 4.59 -19.62
C ASP A 339 -4.51 3.33 -19.25
N GLU A 340 -4.66 2.82 -18.03
CA GLU A 340 -3.98 1.60 -17.55
C GLU A 340 -2.44 1.65 -17.59
N GLY A 341 -1.90 2.86 -17.49
CA GLY A 341 -0.47 3.16 -17.53
C GLY A 341 0.10 3.36 -18.93
N GLU A 342 -0.69 3.37 -20.00
CA GLU A 342 -0.16 3.54 -21.37
C GLU A 342 0.50 4.92 -21.55
N SER A 343 -0.04 5.98 -20.92
CA SER A 343 0.58 7.30 -20.88
C SER A 343 0.37 8.00 -19.54
N PHE A 344 1.36 8.80 -19.12
CA PHE A 344 1.36 9.53 -17.87
C PHE A 344 1.41 11.04 -18.07
N SER A 345 0.81 11.77 -17.13
CA SER A 345 0.91 13.22 -16.98
C SER A 345 1.29 13.56 -15.54
N GLU A 346 2.08 14.62 -15.36
CA GLU A 346 2.43 15.11 -14.02
C GLU A 346 1.24 15.89 -13.44
N VAL A 347 0.75 15.45 -12.28
CA VAL A 347 -0.34 16.09 -11.54
C VAL A 347 0.17 17.27 -10.73
N LEU A 348 1.28 17.05 -10.03
CA LEU A 348 1.89 18.00 -9.11
C LEU A 348 3.37 17.67 -8.95
N SER A 349 4.18 18.70 -8.73
CA SER A 349 5.61 18.59 -8.50
C SER A 349 6.06 19.51 -7.37
N HIS A 350 7.33 19.38 -6.96
CA HIS A 350 7.93 20.14 -5.86
C HIS A 350 7.26 19.92 -4.50
N LEU A 351 6.62 18.77 -4.30
CA LEU A 351 6.16 18.35 -3.00
C LEU A 351 7.33 17.91 -2.10
N PRO A 352 7.10 17.80 -0.77
CA PRO A 352 7.92 16.95 0.07
C PRO A 352 7.90 15.49 -0.43
N ASP A 353 8.82 14.69 0.12
CA ASP A 353 8.91 13.23 -0.08
C ASP A 353 7.53 12.55 -0.02
N VAL A 354 7.07 11.99 -1.15
CA VAL A 354 5.76 11.34 -1.26
C VAL A 354 5.85 9.93 -0.68
N LEU A 355 5.03 9.67 0.33
CA LEU A 355 5.06 8.44 1.12
C LEU A 355 3.96 7.47 0.71
N CYS A 356 2.77 8.00 0.41
CA CYS A 356 1.64 7.21 -0.03
C CYS A 356 0.72 8.00 -0.99
N VAL A 357 0.03 7.27 -1.87
CA VAL A 357 -1.04 7.83 -2.71
C VAL A 357 -2.24 6.89 -2.71
N ARG A 358 -3.46 7.44 -2.80
CA ARG A 358 -4.70 6.68 -3.01
C ARG A 358 -5.60 7.42 -3.97
N ALA A 359 -6.28 6.67 -4.83
CA ALA A 359 -7.24 7.21 -5.77
C ALA A 359 -8.54 6.42 -5.72
N ALA A 360 -9.67 7.10 -5.89
CA ALA A 360 -10.98 6.48 -6.02
C ALA A 360 -11.92 7.38 -6.81
N VAL A 361 -12.85 6.76 -7.54
CA VAL A 361 -14.00 7.44 -8.11
C VAL A 361 -14.99 7.73 -6.99
N VAL A 362 -15.40 8.99 -6.89
CA VAL A 362 -16.38 9.48 -5.93
C VAL A 362 -17.51 10.21 -6.66
N GLN A 363 -18.69 10.20 -6.06
CA GLN A 363 -19.80 11.03 -6.49
C GLN A 363 -19.70 12.39 -5.80
N VAL A 364 -19.76 13.47 -6.58
CA VAL A 364 -19.64 14.86 -6.10
C VAL A 364 -20.97 15.59 -6.26
#